data_AF-F9DQS1-F1
#
_entry.id   AF-F9DQS1-F1
#
_cell.length_a   1.000
_cell.length_b   1.000
_cell.length_c   1.000
_cell.angle_alpha   90.00
_cell.angle_beta   90.00
_cell.angle_gamma   90.00
#
_symmetry.space_group_name_H-M   'P 1'
#
loop_
_entity.id
_entity.type
_entity.pdbx_description
1 polymer ?
#
loop_
_entity_poly.entity_id
_entity_poly.type
_entity_poly.pdbx_seq_one_letter_code
_entity_poly.pdbx_strand_id
1 'polypeptide(L)' 'MPISWKGLLTQYVGRLHRNYSEKEEVHVYDYIDHKVPILVNMSKKRLKGFREMGYENTSGQMRLF' A
#
# COMPACT_ATOMS: atom_id res chain seq x y z
N MET A 1 -6.46 4.94 -11.45
CA MET A 1 -5.39 5.90 -11.84
C MET A 1 -4.13 5.58 -11.05
N PRO A 2 -2.92 5.61 -11.64
CA PRO A 2 -1.70 5.36 -10.88
C PRO A 2 -1.46 6.51 -9.90
N ILE A 3 -1.23 6.20 -8.63
CA ILE A 3 -0.99 7.19 -7.56
C ILE A 3 0.33 6.88 -6.85
N SER A 4 1.03 7.92 -6.39
CA SER A 4 2.24 7.74 -5.57
C SER A 4 2.42 8.85 -4.53
N TRP A 5 1.40 9.68 -4.31
CA TRP A 5 1.45 10.73 -3.31
C TRP A 5 1.09 10.15 -1.95
N LYS A 6 1.94 10.39 -0.95
CA LYS A 6 1.81 9.82 0.39
C LYS A 6 0.46 10.15 1.03
N GLY A 7 -0.01 11.39 0.92
CA GLY A 7 -1.28 11.80 1.55
C GLY A 7 -2.49 11.01 1.04
N LEU A 8 -2.58 10.79 -0.28
CA LEU A 8 -3.66 9.99 -0.86
C LEU A 8 -3.54 8.50 -0.49
N LEU A 9 -2.32 7.97 -0.46
CA LEU A 9 -2.06 6.59 -0.04
C LEU A 9 -2.51 6.37 1.42
N THR A 10 -2.13 7.28 2.32
CA THR A 10 -2.54 7.25 3.73
C THR A 10 -4.04 7.40 3.88
N GLN A 11 -4.68 8.26 3.09
CA GLN A 11 -6.14 8.41 3.13
C GLN A 11 -6.87 7.12 2.70
N TYR A 12 -6.37 6.44 1.67
CA TYR A 12 -7.00 5.21 1.16
C TYR A 12 -6.85 4.07 2.16
N VAL A 13 -5.63 3.87 2.65
CA VAL A 13 -5.31 2.83 3.62
C VAL A 13 -5.98 3.09 4.97
N GLY A 14 -6.04 4.35 5.41
CA GLY A 14 -6.76 4.77 6.61
C GLY A 14 -8.24 4.38 6.63
N ARG A 15 -8.90 4.29 5.47
CA ARG A 15 -10.29 3.80 5.38
C ARG A 15 -10.41 2.31 5.66
N LEU A 16 -9.37 1.52 5.39
CA LEU A 16 -9.31 0.08 5.68
C LEU A 16 -9.05 -0.19 7.17
N HIS A 17 -8.41 0.74 7.88
CA HIS A 17 -8.10 0.59 9.31
C HIS A 17 -9.30 0.78 10.26
N ARG A 18 -10.48 1.16 9.75
CA ARG A 18 -11.67 1.31 10.61
C ARG A 18 -11.98 0.02 11.37
N ASN A 19 -12.37 0.17 12.64
CA ASN A 19 -12.61 -0.97 13.53
C ASN A 19 -13.77 -1.81 13.02
N TYR A 20 -13.52 -3.11 12.95
CA TYR A 20 -14.52 -4.15 12.73
C TYR A 20 -14.09 -5.34 13.58
N SER A 21 -15.02 -5.84 14.41
CA SER A 21 -14.71 -6.77 15.50
C SER A 21 -14.07 -8.08 15.05
N GLU A 22 -14.28 -8.48 13.81
CA GLU A 22 -13.75 -9.73 13.23
C GLU A 22 -12.61 -9.49 12.23
N LYS A 23 -12.10 -8.26 12.12
CA LYS A 23 -10.99 -7.95 11.21
C LYS A 23 -9.66 -8.25 11.89
N GLU A 24 -8.95 -9.25 11.37
CA GLU A 24 -7.66 -9.69 11.92
C GLU A 24 -6.45 -8.99 11.27
N GLU A 25 -6.55 -8.60 10.00
CA GLU A 25 -5.44 -7.97 9.26
C GLU A 25 -5.94 -7.17 8.05
N VAL A 26 -5.10 -6.27 7.55
CA VAL A 26 -5.31 -5.51 6.32
C VAL A 26 -4.24 -5.86 5.29
N HIS A 27 -4.68 -6.30 4.10
CA HIS A 27 -3.81 -6.57 2.96
C HIS A 27 -3.95 -5.50 1.88
N VAL A 28 -2.82 -5.00 1.37
CA VAL A 28 -2.80 -4.16 0.18
C VAL A 28 -1.98 -4.84 -0.92
N TYR A 29 -2.64 -5.06 -2.05
CA TYR A 29 -2.05 -5.62 -3.26
C TYR A 29 -1.70 -4.49 -4.23
N ASP A 30 -0.41 -4.32 -4.53
CA ASP A 30 0.08 -3.29 -5.45
C ASP A 30 0.51 -3.91 -6.78
N TYR A 31 -0.42 -3.92 -7.74
CA TYR A 31 -0.17 -4.46 -9.09
C TYR A 31 0.60 -3.46 -9.96
N ILE A 32 1.67 -3.93 -10.61
CA ILE A 32 2.58 -3.09 -11.38
C ILE A 32 2.89 -3.76 -12.72
N ASP A 33 2.81 -3.00 -13.80
CA ASP A 33 3.44 -3.39 -15.07
C ASP A 33 4.91 -2.95 -15.06
N HIS A 34 5.81 -3.92 -14.97
CA HIS A 34 7.25 -3.69 -14.92
C HIS A 34 7.85 -3.18 -16.24
N LYS A 35 7.13 -3.30 -17.36
CA LYS A 35 7.56 -2.78 -18.66
C LYS A 35 7.38 -1.27 -18.78
N VAL A 36 6.69 -0.64 -17.81
CA VAL A 36 6.41 0.79 -17.80
C VAL A 36 7.24 1.47 -16.70
N PRO A 37 8.35 2.16 -17.04
CA PRO A 37 9.29 2.69 -16.05
C PRO A 37 8.67 3.65 -15.02
N ILE A 38 7.67 4.43 -15.43
CA ILE A 38 6.97 5.34 -14.51
C ILE A 38 6.21 4.58 -13.42
N LEU A 39 5.58 3.44 -13.75
CA LEU A 39 4.84 2.64 -12.77
C LEU A 39 5.78 1.99 -11.76
N VAL A 40 6.96 1.56 -12.19
CA VAL A 40 8.03 1.04 -11.32
C VAL A 40 8.53 2.13 -10.35
N ASN A 41 8.71 3.36 -10.80
CA ASN A 41 9.12 4.45 -9.90
C ASN A 41 8.01 4.84 -8.93
N MET A 42 6.75 4.78 -9.36
CA MET A 42 5.60 5.05 -8.49
C MET A 42 5.42 3.98 -7.43
N SER A 43 5.62 2.71 -7.75
CA SER A 43 5.53 1.62 -6.76
C SER A 43 6.61 1.72 -5.68
N LYS A 44 7.85 2.10 -6.04
CA LYS A 44 8.91 2.37 -5.06
C LYS A 44 8.51 3.45 -4.05
N LYS A 45 7.85 4.52 -4.52
CA LYS A 45 7.33 5.58 -3.65
C LYS A 45 6.21 5.07 -2.74
N ARG A 46 5.30 4.25 -3.26
CA ARG A 46 4.23 3.61 -2.47
C ARG A 46 4.79 2.66 -1.42
N LEU A 47 5.74 1.80 -1.77
CA LEU A 47 6.48 0.91 -0.86
C LEU A 47 7.08 1.66 0.33
N LYS A 48 7.72 2.80 0.08
CA LYS A 48 8.23 3.66 1.15
C LYS A 48 7.08 4.18 2.03
N GLY A 49 6.00 4.65 1.43
CA GLY A 49 4.82 5.12 2.16
C GLY A 49 4.17 4.04 3.03
N PHE A 50 4.03 2.81 2.52
CA PHE A 50 3.51 1.68 3.27
C PHE A 50 4.39 1.35 4.49
N ARG A 51 5.71 1.27 4.31
CA ARG A 51 6.65 1.03 5.42
C ARG A 51 6.57 2.10 6.51
N GLU A 52 6.44 3.37 6.12
CA GLU A 52 6.25 4.48 7.08
C GLU A 52 4.92 4.40 7.85
N MET A 53 3.92 3.67 7.33
CA MET A 53 2.64 3.41 7.99
C MET A 53 2.64 2.10 8.80
N GLY A 54 3.78 1.40 8.90
CA GLY A 54 3.93 0.15 9.65
C GLY A 54 3.67 -1.12 8.85
N TYR A 55 3.35 -1.01 7.55
CA TYR A 55 3.11 -2.19 6.73
C TYR A 55 4.40 -2.96 6.44
N GLU A 56 4.30 -4.28 6.51
CA GLU A 56 5.37 -5.21 6.15
C GLU A 56 5.17 -5.74 4.74
N ASN A 57 6.28 -5.91 4.00
CA ASN A 57 6.24 -6.52 2.66
C ASN A 57 6.47 -8.02 2.77
N THR A 58 5.38 -8.79 2.69
CA THR A 58 5.43 -10.25 2.65
C THR A 58 4.98 -10.70 1.26
N SER A 59 5.90 -11.28 0.48
CA SER A 59 5.58 -11.93 -0.80
C SER A 59 4.83 -11.05 -1.82
N GLY A 60 5.12 -9.74 -1.87
CA GLY A 60 4.47 -8.79 -2.80
C GLY A 60 3.15 -8.19 -2.29
N GLN A 61 2.80 -8.44 -1.03
CA GLN A 61 1.64 -7.89 -0.35
C GLN A 61 2.10 -7.02 0.81
N MET A 62 1.42 -5.89 1.03
CA MET A 62 1.63 -5.09 2.24
C MET A 62 0.64 -5.58 3.29
N ARG A 63 1.14 -6.02 4.45
CA ARG A 63 0.32 -6.48 5.59
C ARG A 63 0.46 -5.55 6.79
N LEU A 64 -0.65 -5.27 7.46
CA LEU A 64 -0.69 -4.65 8.79
C LEU A 64 -1.73 -5.36 9.66
N PHE A 65 -1.36 -5.69 10.88
CA PHE A 65 -2.24 -6.21 11.93
C PHE A 65 -3.12 -5.10 12.53
#